data_AF-A0A413G0P6-F1
#
_entry.id   AF-A0A413G0P6-F1
#
_cell.length_a   1.000
_cell.length_b   1.000
_cell.length_c   1.000
_cell.angle_alpha   90.00
_cell.angle_beta   90.00
_cell.angle_gamma   90.00
#
_symmetry.space_group_name_H-M   'P 1'
#
loop_
_entity.id
_entity.type
_entity.pdbx_description
1 polymer ?
#
loop_
_entity_poly.entity_id
_entity_poly.type
_entity_poly.pdbx_seq_one_letter_code
_entity_poly.pdbx_strand_id
1 'polypeptide(L)'
;MKIIRGDNVMDLISTGLRRCRQKKGLSVKRVAELIQETGVRISPKTIYGWENGRSYPDVGTFLLLCMHYEVEDILGEFGFRAPNEGVNIRNLTNAEYEHIEKFRSLDMHGATAVKCLLQLEFDRCTSASQKKTEPDKGPER
;
A
#
# COMPACT_ATOMS: atom_id res chain seq x y z
N MET A 1 -11.28 10.59 -18.96
CA MET A 1 -10.24 10.57 -17.91
C MET A 1 -9.88 12.02 -17.58
N LYS A 2 -10.55 12.63 -16.60
CA LYS A 2 -10.31 14.03 -16.23
C LYS A 2 -9.30 14.03 -15.08
N ILE A 3 -8.06 14.40 -15.39
CA ILE A 3 -7.08 14.77 -14.37
C ILE A 3 -7.71 15.92 -13.57
N ILE A 4 -7.95 15.69 -12.28
CA ILE A 4 -8.60 16.66 -11.40
C ILE A 4 -7.63 17.82 -11.18
N ARG A 5 -8.08 19.04 -11.51
CA ARG A 5 -7.61 20.37 -11.08
C ARG A 5 -6.10 20.52 -10.80
N GLY A 6 -5.41 21.17 -11.73
CA GLY A 6 -4.31 22.10 -11.43
C GLY A 6 -2.94 21.51 -11.11
N ASP A 7 -2.86 20.25 -10.68
CA ASP A 7 -1.57 19.63 -10.38
C ASP A 7 -0.94 19.09 -11.67
N ASN A 8 0.26 19.56 -11.99
CA ASN A 8 1.05 19.00 -13.07
C ASN A 8 1.42 17.54 -12.69
N VAL A 9 1.17 16.57 -13.58
CA VAL A 9 1.55 15.14 -13.40
C VAL A 9 2.97 14.99 -12.87
N MET A 10 3.86 15.88 -13.29
CA MET A 10 5.25 15.91 -12.91
C MET A 10 5.51 16.38 -11.47
N ASP A 11 4.63 17.20 -10.90
CA ASP A 11 4.69 17.61 -9.49
C ASP A 11 4.29 16.48 -8.55
N LEU A 12 3.35 15.63 -8.98
CA LEU A 12 2.92 14.45 -8.23
C LEU A 12 4.07 13.45 -8.00
N ILE A 13 4.86 13.17 -9.05
CA ILE A 13 6.04 12.29 -8.94
C ILE A 13 7.08 12.90 -7.98
N SER A 14 7.41 14.17 -8.16
CA SER A 14 8.46 14.85 -7.40
C SER A 14 8.12 14.92 -5.90
N THR A 15 6.90 15.37 -5.59
CA THR A 15 6.42 15.48 -4.20
C THR A 15 6.20 14.11 -3.56
N GLY A 16 5.70 13.13 -4.33
CA GLY A 16 5.53 11.75 -3.91
C GLY A 16 6.84 11.08 -3.52
N LEU A 17 7.90 11.24 -4.33
CA LEU A 17 9.23 10.69 -4.03
C LEU A 17 9.77 11.25 -2.71
N ARG A 18 9.67 12.57 -2.51
CA ARG A 18 10.10 13.24 -1.29
C ARG A 18 9.31 12.75 -0.08
N ARG A 19 7.98 12.65 -0.19
CA ARG A 19 7.10 12.16 0.87
C ARG A 19 7.43 10.72 1.24
N CYS A 20 7.56 9.82 0.27
CA CYS A 20 7.91 8.41 0.49
C CYS A 20 9.24 8.27 1.23
N ARG A 21 10.27 9.01 0.79
CA ARG A 21 11.58 9.01 1.45
C ARG A 21 11.49 9.48 2.90
N GLN A 22 10.76 10.56 3.14
CA GLN A 22 10.57 11.13 4.49
C GLN A 22 9.79 10.17 5.40
N LYS A 23 8.75 9.51 4.88
CA LYS A 23 7.97 8.48 5.61
C LYS A 23 8.84 7.32 6.07
N LYS A 24 9.87 6.96 5.29
CA LYS A 24 10.87 5.96 5.66
C LYS A 24 12.05 6.49 6.49
N GLY A 25 12.08 7.79 6.81
CA GLY A 25 13.16 8.39 7.59
C GLY A 25 14.52 8.36 6.89
N LEU A 26 14.55 8.19 5.56
CA LEU A 26 15.80 8.06 4.81
C LEU A 26 16.37 9.44 4.45
N SER A 27 17.66 9.63 4.67
CA SER A 27 18.38 10.78 4.13
C SER A 27 18.60 10.61 2.63
N VAL A 28 18.72 11.71 1.88
CA VAL A 28 19.03 11.66 0.44
C VAL A 28 20.35 10.93 0.18
N LYS A 29 21.33 11.11 1.06
CA LYS A 29 22.61 10.39 1.00
C LYS A 29 22.41 8.88 1.14
N ARG A 30 21.59 8.44 2.10
CA ARG A 30 21.32 7.00 2.30
C ARG A 30 20.60 6.39 1.11
N VAL A 31 19.67 7.11 0.48
CA VAL A 31 19.01 6.64 -0.75
C VAL A 31 20.01 6.47 -1.89
N ALA A 32 20.93 7.41 -2.08
CA ALA A 32 21.97 7.28 -3.11
C ALA A 32 22.86 6.04 -2.88
N GLU A 33 23.21 5.75 -1.63
CA GLU A 33 23.96 4.55 -1.25
C GLU A 33 23.16 3.26 -1.53
N LEU A 34 21.88 3.20 -1.14
CA LEU A 34 21.00 2.05 -1.38
C LEU A 34 20.88 1.73 -2.87
N ILE A 35 20.70 2.73 -3.73
CA ILE A 35 20.60 2.49 -5.17
C ILE A 35 21.94 2.05 -5.74
N GLN A 36 23.06 2.57 -5.19
CA GLN A 36 24.39 2.15 -5.62
C GLN A 36 24.67 0.66 -5.34
N GLU A 37 24.08 0.10 -4.28
CA GLU A 37 24.13 -1.35 -3.99
C GLU A 37 23.50 -2.20 -5.13
N THR A 38 22.63 -1.60 -5.96
CA THR A 38 22.01 -2.26 -7.13
C THR A 38 22.78 -2.07 -8.43
N GLY A 39 23.98 -1.48 -8.37
CA GLY A 39 24.86 -1.25 -9.53
C GLY A 39 24.63 0.08 -10.24
N VAL A 40 23.66 0.89 -9.80
CA VAL A 40 23.34 2.20 -10.39
C VAL A 40 23.89 3.33 -9.52
N ARG A 41 24.85 4.10 -10.05
CA ARG A 41 25.47 5.19 -9.30
C ARG A 41 24.70 6.51 -9.50
N ILE A 42 24.08 7.00 -8.44
CA ILE A 42 23.33 8.26 -8.43
C ILE A 42 23.91 9.22 -7.40
N SER A 43 23.96 10.50 -7.73
CA SER A 43 24.41 11.53 -6.78
C SER A 43 23.25 12.03 -5.91
N PRO A 44 23.51 12.46 -4.66
CA PRO A 44 22.49 13.14 -3.84
C PRO A 44 21.84 14.33 -4.56
N LYS A 45 22.62 15.08 -5.35
CA LYS A 45 22.14 16.21 -6.15
C LYS A 45 21.08 15.80 -7.17
N THR A 46 21.24 14.62 -7.78
CA THR A 46 20.28 14.06 -8.73
C THR A 46 18.94 13.77 -8.05
N ILE A 47 18.96 13.17 -6.86
CA ILE A 47 17.75 12.89 -6.07
C ILE A 47 17.05 14.20 -5.66
N TYR A 48 17.80 15.21 -5.21
CA TYR A 48 17.24 16.55 -5.01
C TYR A 48 16.72 17.19 -6.30
N GLY A 49 17.23 16.80 -7.47
CA GLY A 49 16.68 17.16 -8.77
C GLY A 49 15.28 16.59 -8.96
N TRP A 50 15.13 15.29 -8.69
CA TRP A 50 13.86 14.56 -8.78
C TRP A 50 12.81 15.09 -7.81
N GLU A 51 13.17 15.26 -6.53
CA GLU A 51 12.23 15.70 -5.49
C GLU A 51 11.74 17.14 -5.63
N ASN A 52 12.40 17.94 -6.46
CA ASN A 52 12.02 19.33 -6.75
C ASN A 52 11.57 19.53 -8.20
N GLY A 53 11.28 18.47 -8.95
CA GLY A 53 10.75 18.55 -10.32
C GLY A 53 11.70 19.14 -11.36
N ARG A 54 13.02 19.12 -11.12
CA ARG A 54 14.02 19.60 -12.10
C ARG A 54 14.34 18.56 -13.18
N SER A 55 14.11 17.28 -12.87
CA SER A 55 14.37 16.12 -13.72
C SER A 55 13.60 14.94 -13.15
N TYR A 56 13.56 13.80 -13.85
CA TYR A 56 12.88 12.59 -13.37
C TYR A 56 13.82 11.38 -13.45
N PRO A 57 13.69 10.41 -12.52
CA PRO A 57 14.37 9.14 -12.68
C PRO A 57 13.80 8.41 -13.92
N ASP A 58 14.62 7.57 -14.55
CA ASP A 58 14.09 6.60 -15.51
C ASP A 58 13.16 5.60 -14.81
N VAL A 59 12.40 4.83 -15.58
CA VAL A 59 11.41 3.87 -15.04
C VAL A 59 12.06 2.82 -14.13
N GLY A 60 13.25 2.32 -14.47
CA GLY A 60 13.95 1.33 -13.65
C GLY A 60 14.38 1.92 -12.30
N THR A 61 14.99 3.09 -12.33
CA THR A 61 15.39 3.83 -11.12
C THR A 61 14.18 4.20 -10.25
N PHE A 62 13.06 4.60 -10.87
CA PHE A 62 11.82 4.89 -10.17
C PHE A 62 11.29 3.68 -9.40
N LEU A 63 11.26 2.49 -10.03
CA LEU A 63 10.82 1.26 -9.38
C LEU A 63 11.77 0.83 -8.25
N LEU A 64 13.08 1.00 -8.43
CA LEU A 64 14.07 0.77 -7.36
C LEU A 64 13.80 1.65 -6.14
N LEU A 65 13.52 2.95 -6.37
CA LEU A 65 13.13 3.88 -5.30
C LEU A 65 11.85 3.39 -4.59
N CYS A 66 10.81 3.02 -5.34
CA CYS A 66 9.58 2.49 -4.76
C CYS A 66 9.81 1.23 -3.89
N MET A 67 10.69 0.33 -4.32
CA MET A 67 11.04 -0.85 -3.52
C MET A 67 11.74 -0.49 -2.21
N HIS A 68 12.77 0.38 -2.25
CA HIS A 68 13.45 0.84 -1.04
C HIS A 68 12.55 1.69 -0.13
N TYR A 69 11.54 2.35 -0.69
CA TYR A 69 10.55 3.11 0.05
C TYR A 69 9.39 2.25 0.55
N GLU A 70 9.36 0.95 0.20
CA GLU A 70 8.26 0.00 0.44
C GLU A 70 6.89 0.58 0.04
N VAL A 71 6.81 1.10 -1.19
CA VAL A 71 5.56 1.59 -1.78
C VAL A 71 4.78 0.40 -2.34
N GLU A 72 3.63 0.08 -1.73
CA GLU A 72 2.75 -1.02 -2.18
C GLU A 72 1.76 -0.58 -3.26
N ASP A 73 1.21 0.63 -3.15
CA ASP A 73 0.31 1.22 -4.15
C ASP A 73 0.95 2.45 -4.79
N ILE A 74 1.67 2.24 -5.89
CA ILE A 74 2.32 3.32 -6.64
C ILE A 74 1.28 4.33 -7.16
N LEU A 75 0.12 3.89 -7.63
CA LEU A 75 -0.86 4.82 -8.20
C LEU A 75 -1.52 5.68 -7.11
N GLY A 76 -1.83 5.07 -5.97
CA GLY A 76 -2.34 5.78 -4.79
C GLY A 76 -1.30 6.71 -4.17
N GLU A 77 -0.09 6.22 -3.92
CA GLU A 77 0.97 6.98 -3.26
C GLU A 77 1.45 8.17 -4.09
N PHE A 78 1.29 8.14 -5.41
CA PHE A 78 1.62 9.26 -6.30
C PHE A 78 0.39 10.04 -6.81
N GLY A 79 -0.79 9.84 -6.21
CA GLY A 79 -1.97 10.67 -6.51
C GLY A 79 -2.58 10.48 -7.90
N PHE A 80 -2.23 9.38 -8.59
CA PHE A 80 -2.81 9.01 -9.88
C PHE A 80 -4.17 8.31 -9.75
N ARG A 81 -4.54 7.93 -8.52
CA ARG A 81 -5.82 7.28 -8.22
C ARG A 81 -6.83 8.28 -7.70
N ALA A 82 -8.07 8.19 -8.18
CA ALA A 82 -9.17 8.99 -7.64
C ALA A 82 -9.51 8.54 -6.21
N PRO A 83 -9.93 9.44 -5.30
CA PRO A 83 -10.25 9.12 -3.90
C PRO A 83 -11.27 7.99 -3.69
N ASN A 84 -12.06 7.68 -4.72
CA ASN A 84 -13.17 6.73 -4.67
C ASN A 84 -12.86 5.39 -5.35
N GLU A 85 -11.68 5.24 -5.96
CA GLU A 85 -11.24 3.94 -6.44
C GLU A 85 -10.61 3.19 -5.27
N GLY A 86 -11.46 2.50 -4.51
CA GLY A 86 -11.08 1.75 -3.34
C GLY A 86 -9.82 0.92 -3.59
N VAL A 87 -8.81 1.17 -2.75
CA VAL A 87 -7.61 0.35 -2.76
C VAL A 87 -7.93 -0.94 -2.04
N ASN A 88 -7.96 -2.06 -2.76
CA ASN A 88 -7.88 -3.36 -2.12
C ASN A 88 -6.40 -3.74 -1.98
N ILE A 89 -5.63 -2.98 -1.18
CA ILE A 89 -4.28 -3.40 -0.77
C ILE A 89 -4.45 -4.43 0.33
N ARG A 90 -4.74 -5.66 -0.07
CA ARG A 90 -4.11 -6.78 0.60
C ARG A 90 -3.24 -7.41 -0.47
N ASN A 91 -1.93 -7.40 -0.25
CA ASN A 91 -1.03 -8.27 -0.98
C ASN A 91 -1.42 -9.69 -0.59
N LEU A 92 -2.40 -10.24 -1.31
CA LEU A 92 -2.86 -11.60 -1.12
C LEU A 92 -1.73 -12.53 -1.49
N THR A 93 -1.46 -13.49 -0.63
CA THR A 93 -0.57 -14.60 -0.94
C THR A 93 -1.12 -15.39 -2.13
N ASN A 94 -0.25 -16.13 -2.84
CA ASN A 94 -0.70 -17.03 -3.93
C ASN A 94 -1.76 -18.02 -3.44
N ALA A 95 -1.65 -18.48 -2.19
CA ALA A 95 -2.65 -19.35 -1.59
C ALA A 95 -4.01 -18.64 -1.46
N GLU A 96 -4.05 -17.39 -1.00
CA GLU A 96 -5.30 -16.62 -0.92
C GLU A 96 -5.90 -16.34 -2.32
N TYR A 97 -5.06 -16.10 -3.33
CA TYR A 97 -5.51 -16.00 -4.72
C TYR A 97 -6.20 -17.28 -5.21
N GLU A 98 -5.62 -18.45 -4.93
CA GLU A 98 -6.20 -19.73 -5.33
C GLU A 98 -7.60 -19.94 -4.75
N HIS A 99 -7.83 -19.51 -3.49
CA HIS A 99 -9.15 -19.58 -2.87
C HIS A 99 -10.16 -18.65 -3.56
N ILE A 100 -9.74 -17.46 -3.97
CA ILE A 100 -10.61 -16.50 -4.69
C ILE A 100 -10.98 -17.04 -6.08
N GLU A 101 -10.04 -17.64 -6.80
CA GLU A 101 -10.31 -18.24 -8.12
C GLU A 101 -11.29 -19.40 -8.02
N LYS A 102 -11.06 -20.32 -7.05
CA LYS A 102 -12.00 -21.41 -6.77
C LYS A 102 -13.40 -20.87 -6.48
N PHE A 103 -13.52 -19.89 -5.60
CA PHE A 103 -14.80 -19.28 -5.26
C PHE A 103 -15.52 -18.66 -6.48
N ARG A 104 -14.78 -17.98 -7.37
CA ARG A 104 -15.35 -17.38 -8.60
C ARG A 104 -15.84 -18.40 -9.62
N SER A 105 -15.33 -19.63 -9.57
CA SER A 105 -15.76 -20.72 -10.45
C SER A 105 -17.05 -21.42 -10.00
N LEU A 106 -17.53 -21.14 -8.78
CA LEU A 106 -18.72 -21.78 -8.24
C LEU A 106 -20.01 -21.25 -8.89
N ASP A 107 -21.03 -22.11 -8.91
CA ASP A 107 -22.38 -21.70 -9.26
C ASP A 107 -23.03 -20.89 -8.12
N MET A 108 -24.25 -20.40 -8.37
CA MET A 108 -24.96 -19.57 -7.40
C MET A 108 -25.15 -20.29 -6.05
N HIS A 109 -25.41 -21.61 -6.06
CA HIS A 109 -25.61 -22.38 -4.84
C HIS A 109 -24.31 -22.50 -4.04
N GLY A 110 -23.22 -22.94 -4.68
CA GLY A 110 -21.91 -23.08 -4.05
C GLY A 110 -21.37 -21.76 -3.52
N ALA A 111 -21.49 -20.68 -4.30
CA ALA A 111 -21.07 -19.35 -3.87
C ALA A 111 -21.88 -18.86 -2.65
N THR A 112 -23.18 -19.17 -2.59
CA THR A 112 -24.04 -18.82 -1.44
C THR A 112 -23.60 -19.58 -0.19
N ALA A 113 -23.36 -20.89 -0.29
CA ALA A 113 -22.93 -21.71 0.83
C ALA A 113 -21.61 -21.20 1.43
N VAL A 114 -20.61 -20.90 0.59
CA VAL A 114 -19.31 -20.36 1.05
C VAL A 114 -19.49 -19.01 1.73
N LYS A 115 -20.30 -18.10 1.17
CA LYS A 115 -20.57 -16.79 1.79
C LYS A 115 -21.22 -16.94 3.17
N CYS A 116 -22.20 -17.83 3.31
CA CYS A 116 -22.87 -18.08 4.58
C CYS A 116 -21.90 -18.59 5.64
N LEU A 117 -21.09 -19.60 5.31
CA LEU A 117 -20.12 -20.17 6.24
C LEU A 117 -19.05 -19.14 6.65
N LEU A 118 -18.55 -18.36 5.69
CA LEU A 118 -17.58 -17.31 5.96
C LEU A 118 -18.14 -16.27 6.93
N GLN A 119 -19.37 -15.82 6.72
CA GLN A 119 -20.02 -14.85 7.60
C GLN A 119 -20.24 -15.43 9.01
N LEU A 120 -20.73 -16.67 9.09
CA LEU A 120 -20.93 -17.38 10.36
C LEU A 120 -19.63 -17.43 11.19
N GLU A 121 -18.53 -17.82 10.57
CA GLU A 121 -17.24 -17.93 11.27
C GLU A 121 -16.64 -16.55 11.60
N PHE A 122 -16.84 -15.56 10.74
CA PHE A 122 -16.45 -14.18 11.02
C PHE A 122 -17.16 -13.64 12.26
N ASP A 123 -18.48 -13.82 12.35
CA ASP A 123 -19.29 -13.39 13.48
C ASP A 123 -18.89 -14.13 14.77
N ARG A 124 -18.64 -15.44 14.69
CA ARG A 124 -18.17 -16.26 15.83
C ARG A 124 -16.83 -15.76 16.38
N CYS A 125 -15.87 -15.47 15.50
CA CYS A 125 -14.52 -15.06 15.89
C CYS A 125 -14.48 -13.61 16.41
N THR A 126 -15.30 -12.73 15.87
CA THR A 126 -15.39 -11.32 16.32
C THR A 126 -16.15 -11.21 17.64
N SER A 127 -17.23 -11.97 17.83
CA SER A 127 -18.02 -12.00 19.06
C SER A 127 -17.26 -12.62 20.24
N ALA A 128 -16.40 -13.61 20.00
CA ALA A 128 -15.56 -14.23 21.04
C ALA A 128 -14.51 -13.25 21.61
N SER A 129 -14.10 -12.24 20.84
CA SER A 129 -13.12 -11.24 21.26
C SER A 129 -13.69 -10.17 22.20
N GLN A 130 -15.02 -10.02 22.29
CA GLN A 130 -15.69 -8.99 23.10
C GLN A 130 -16.04 -9.43 24.54
N LYS A 131 -15.98 -10.73 24.87
CA LYS A 131 -16.35 -11.27 26.20
C LYS A 131 -15.22 -11.32 27.24
N LYS A 132 -14.02 -10.80 26.95
CA LYS A 132 -12.84 -10.86 27.85
C LYS A 132 -12.58 -9.61 28.70
N THR A 133 -13.44 -8.59 28.65
CA THR A 133 -13.28 -7.32 29.39
C THR A 133 -14.52 -6.98 30.21
N GLU A 134 -14.82 -7.76 31.25
CA GLU A 134 -15.64 -7.28 32.37
C GLU A 134 -14.83 -7.46 33.67
N PRO A 135 -14.53 -6.38 34.42
CA PRO A 135 -13.83 -6.50 35.70
C PRO A 135 -14.79 -6.98 36.79
N ASP A 136 -14.34 -7.99 37.53
CA ASP A 136 -14.91 -8.50 38.77
C ASP A 136 -15.13 -7.35 39.77
N LYS A 137 -16.39 -6.92 39.96
CA LYS A 137 -16.76 -6.01 41.03
C LYS A 137 -17.04 -6.82 42.29
N GLY A 138 -16.00 -6.99 43.10
CA GLY A 138 -16.12 -7.46 44.49
C GLY A 138 -17.03 -6.53 45.32
N PRO A 139 -17.65 -7.05 46.39
CA PRO A 139 -18.80 -6.42 47.01
C PRO A 139 -18.41 -5.17 47.82
N GLU A 140 -19.12 -4.07 47.59
CA GLU A 140 -19.02 -2.84 48.38
C GLU A 140 -19.52 -3.08 49.81
N ARG A 141 -18.72 -2.66 50.80
CA ARG A 141 -19.06 -2.63 52.23
C ARG A 141 -19.76 -1.33 52.59
#